data_AF-A0A958Z2Y1-F1
#
_entry.id   AF-A0A958Z2Y1-F1
#
_cell.length_a   1.000
_cell.length_b   1.000
_cell.length_c   1.000
_cell.angle_alpha   90.00
_cell.angle_beta   90.00
_cell.angle_gamma   90.00
#
_symmetry.space_group_name_H-M   'P 1'
#
loop_
_entity.id
_entity.type
_entity.pdbx_description
1 polymer ?
#
loop_
_entity_poly.entity_id
_entity_poly.type
_entity_poly.pdbx_seq_one_letter_code
_entity_poly.pdbx_strand_id
1 'polypeptide(L)'
;IKLDTDEPELFTKMESVFVEQRKNLIPFFIEESSLHKSELLRVRFEDVKNEEEANALIGAHLYLPLEFLPKLTGNKFYYHEIIGFTAEDESFGKIGEITGVNDTTSQALFEIDRDGKQVLIPMIDHFIKKVDRESKTIFLNVPEGLIEMYL
;
A
#
# COMPACT_ATOMS: atom_id res chain seq x y z
N ILE A 1 11.82 4.11 12.45
CA ILE A 1 10.41 3.87 12.09
C ILE A 1 10.35 2.58 11.30
N LYS A 2 9.48 1.65 11.66
CA LYS A 2 9.17 0.47 10.83
C LYS A 2 8.07 0.89 9.87
N LEU A 3 8.33 0.81 8.57
CA LEU A 3 7.34 1.17 7.54
C LEU A 3 6.44 -0.04 7.26
N ASP A 4 5.19 0.26 6.91
CA ASP A 4 4.19 -0.73 6.49
C ASP A 4 3.97 -0.60 4.98
N THR A 5 4.99 -1.01 4.21
CA THR A 5 5.05 -0.86 2.76
C THR A 5 6.14 -1.76 2.16
N ASP A 6 5.85 -2.32 0.98
CA ASP A 6 6.83 -3.09 0.20
C ASP A 6 7.82 -2.18 -0.55
N GLU A 7 7.59 -0.86 -0.57
CA GLU A 7 8.43 0.13 -1.26
C GLU A 7 8.92 1.25 -0.31
N PRO A 8 9.76 0.91 0.69
CA PRO A 8 10.19 1.85 1.72
C PRO A 8 11.01 3.04 1.18
N GLU A 9 11.61 2.91 0.00
CA GLU A 9 12.37 3.97 -0.67
C GLU A 9 11.53 5.21 -0.99
N LEU A 10 10.23 5.02 -1.25
CA LEU A 10 9.30 6.10 -1.58
C LEU A 10 9.10 7.08 -0.42
N PHE A 11 9.35 6.64 0.81
CA PHE A 11 9.11 7.40 2.03
C PHE A 11 10.36 8.16 2.51
N THR A 12 11.48 8.10 1.78
CA THR A 12 12.73 8.80 2.15
C THR A 12 12.69 10.32 1.96
N LYS A 13 11.68 10.83 1.26
CA LYS A 13 11.53 12.25 0.91
C LYS A 13 10.27 12.89 1.51
N MET A 14 9.74 12.32 2.59
CA MET A 14 8.61 12.90 3.30
C MET A 14 9.02 14.19 4.00
N GLU A 15 8.17 15.21 3.90
CA GLU A 15 8.36 16.49 4.61
C GLU A 15 7.90 16.41 6.07
N SER A 16 6.81 15.69 6.34
CA SER A 16 6.25 15.55 7.68
C SER A 16 5.45 14.27 7.84
N VAL A 17 5.21 13.89 9.10
CA VAL A 17 4.31 12.79 9.51
C VAL A 17 3.51 13.24 10.73
N PHE A 18 2.37 12.62 10.97
CA PHE A 18 1.63 12.80 12.21
C PHE A 18 2.02 11.73 13.22
N VAL A 19 2.41 12.14 14.41
CA VAL A 19 2.70 11.25 15.53
C VAL A 19 1.48 11.24 16.46
N GLU A 20 0.97 10.05 16.76
CA GLU A 20 -0.13 9.91 17.72
C GLU A 20 0.39 10.09 19.15
N GLN A 21 -0.16 11.10 19.83
CA GLN A 21 0.09 11.35 21.25
C GLN A 21 -1.22 11.57 21.98
N ARG A 22 -1.52 10.71 22.95
CA ARG A 22 -2.75 10.77 23.76
C ARG A 22 -4.02 10.91 22.88
N LYS A 23 -4.08 10.14 21.78
CA LYS A 23 -5.15 10.15 20.76
C LYS A 23 -5.27 11.43 19.92
N ASN A 24 -4.27 12.30 19.96
CA ASN A 24 -4.16 13.45 19.06
C ASN A 24 -3.07 13.18 18.03
N LEU A 25 -3.31 13.59 16.79
CA LEU A 25 -2.33 13.53 15.72
C LEU A 25 -1.56 14.85 15.69
N ILE A 26 -0.31 14.81 16.12
CA ILE A 26 0.57 15.99 16.18
C ILE A 26 1.52 15.95 14.98
N PRO A 27 1.60 17.00 14.15
CA PRO A 27 2.52 17.03 13.02
C PRO A 27 3.98 17.15 13.49
N PHE A 28 4.85 16.33 12.92
CA PHE A 28 6.30 16.37 13.11
C PHE A 28 6.98 16.54 11.74
N PHE A 29 7.77 17.60 11.60
CA PHE A 29 8.54 17.87 10.39
C PHE A 29 9.86 17.12 10.38
N ILE A 30 10.24 16.61 9.21
CA ILE A 30 11.42 15.77 9.00
C ILE A 30 12.57 16.63 8.47
N GLU A 31 13.64 16.74 9.24
CA GLU A 31 14.89 17.41 8.82
C GLU A 31 15.71 16.51 7.89
N GLU A 32 15.80 15.22 8.22
CA GLU A 32 16.54 14.23 7.43
C GLU A 32 15.90 12.85 7.59
N SER A 33 15.89 12.06 6.51
CA SER A 33 15.58 10.64 6.61
C SER A 33 16.44 9.78 5.70
N SER A 34 16.69 8.54 6.14
CA SER A 34 17.45 7.56 5.37
C SER A 34 16.99 6.15 5.71
N LEU A 35 17.02 5.28 4.70
CA LEU A 35 16.76 3.86 4.94
C LEU A 35 17.92 3.18 5.64
N HIS A 36 17.55 2.26 6.51
CA HIS A 36 18.45 1.44 7.28
C HIS A 36 17.90 0.01 7.29
N LYS A 37 18.74 -0.98 6.97
CA LYS A 37 18.34 -2.40 6.93
C LYS A 37 17.06 -2.66 6.11
N SER A 38 17.02 -2.11 4.89
CA SER A 38 15.96 -2.24 3.87
C SER A 38 14.57 -1.70 4.24
N GLU A 39 14.08 -1.90 5.46
CA GLU A 39 12.68 -1.61 5.86
C GLU A 39 12.55 -0.60 7.01
N LEU A 40 13.67 -0.24 7.66
CA LEU A 40 13.65 0.72 8.77
C LEU A 40 14.01 2.11 8.27
N LEU A 41 13.10 3.05 8.41
CA LEU A 41 13.37 4.45 8.13
C LEU A 41 13.96 5.12 9.38
N ARG A 42 15.20 5.58 9.29
CA ARG A 42 15.82 6.46 10.29
C ARG A 42 15.41 7.88 9.96
N VAL A 43 14.86 8.59 10.94
CA VAL A 43 14.33 9.94 10.78
C VAL A 43 14.89 10.84 11.86
N ARG A 44 15.27 12.06 11.47
CA ARG A 44 15.56 13.17 12.35
C ARG A 44 14.43 14.19 12.22
N PHE A 45 13.67 14.37 13.29
CA PHE A 45 12.63 15.39 13.35
C PHE A 45 13.23 16.74 13.71
N GLU A 46 12.66 17.82 13.18
CA GLU A 46 13.12 19.18 13.46
C GLU A 46 13.06 19.50 14.96
N ASP A 47 11.97 19.14 15.64
CA ASP A 47 11.74 19.51 17.04
C ASP A 47 12.26 18.49 18.06
N VAL A 48 12.91 17.40 17.61
CA VAL A 48 13.49 16.37 18.49
C VAL A 48 15.00 16.51 18.51
N LYS A 49 15.55 17.10 19.57
CA LYS A 49 16.96 17.51 19.65
C LYS A 49 17.82 16.60 20.51
N ASN A 50 17.23 15.77 21.37
CA ASN A 50 17.98 14.92 22.30
C ASN A 50 17.39 13.50 22.42
N GLU A 51 18.14 12.63 23.10
CA GLU A 51 17.78 11.23 23.28
C GLU A 51 16.51 11.05 24.13
N GLU A 52 16.30 11.89 25.13
CA GLU A 52 15.13 11.83 26.01
C GLU A 52 13.83 12.09 25.24
N GLU A 53 13.82 13.13 24.40
CA GLU A 53 12.72 13.46 23.51
C GLU A 53 12.47 12.35 22.48
N ALA A 54 13.53 11.77 21.90
CA ALA A 54 13.39 10.66 20.96
C ALA A 54 12.81 9.41 21.64
N ASN A 55 13.27 9.12 22.87
CA ASN A 55 12.77 7.99 23.67
C ASN A 55 11.29 8.15 24.02
N ALA A 56 10.81 9.37 24.23
CA ALA A 56 9.40 9.65 24.50
C ALA A 56 8.47 9.30 23.32
N LEU A 57 9.00 9.18 22.10
CA LEU A 57 8.25 8.79 20.90
C LEU A 57 8.25 7.28 20.63
N ILE A 58 9.02 6.50 21.40
CA ILE A 58 9.08 5.04 21.20
C ILE A 58 7.71 4.43 21.47
N GLY A 59 7.24 3.63 20.51
CA GLY A 59 5.93 2.97 20.58
C GLY A 59 4.76 3.84 20.11
N ALA A 60 4.99 5.10 19.75
CA ALA A 60 3.97 5.92 19.11
C ALA A 60 3.70 5.43 17.67
N HIS A 61 2.43 5.49 17.26
CA HIS A 61 2.05 5.26 15.87
C HIS A 61 2.29 6.53 15.04
N LEU A 62 2.71 6.32 13.80
CA LEU A 62 2.90 7.37 12.82
C LEU A 62 1.86 7.22 11.71
N TYR A 63 1.32 8.34 11.28
CA TYR A 63 0.29 8.41 10.25
C TYR A 63 0.70 9.41 9.18
N LEU A 64 0.39 9.08 7.94
CA LEU A 64 0.54 9.98 6.81
C LEU A 64 -0.82 10.06 6.08
N PRO A 65 -1.40 11.26 5.91
CA PRO A 65 -2.59 11.41 5.10
C PRO A 65 -2.37 10.89 3.69
N LEU A 66 -3.39 10.25 3.12
CA LEU A 66 -3.32 9.65 1.78
C LEU A 66 -2.91 10.65 0.70
N GLU A 67 -3.28 11.92 0.87
CA GLU A 67 -2.94 13.01 -0.06
C GLU A 67 -1.43 13.32 -0.11
N PHE A 68 -0.67 12.96 0.93
CA PHE A 68 0.79 13.11 0.98
C PHE A 68 1.54 11.86 0.54
N LEU A 69 0.83 10.79 0.18
CA LEU A 69 1.50 9.62 -0.38
C LEU A 69 2.16 9.97 -1.72
N PRO A 70 3.40 9.49 -1.95
CA PRO A 70 4.04 9.58 -3.25
C PRO A 70 3.11 9.06 -4.36
N LYS A 71 2.94 9.83 -5.43
CA LYS A 71 2.16 9.36 -6.57
C LYS A 71 2.89 8.18 -7.23
N LEU A 72 2.22 7.03 -7.26
CA LEU A 72 2.74 5.85 -7.94
C LEU A 72 2.45 5.93 -9.44
N THR A 73 3.36 5.38 -10.24
CA THR A 73 3.25 5.36 -11.70
C THR A 73 3.43 3.94 -12.24
N GLY A 74 2.89 3.67 -13.43
CA GLY A 74 2.90 2.33 -14.01
C GLY A 74 2.03 1.38 -13.19
N ASN A 75 2.53 0.17 -12.92
CA ASN A 75 1.78 -0.92 -12.30
C ASN A 75 1.88 -0.97 -10.76
N LYS A 76 2.54 0.01 -10.15
CA LYS A 76 2.59 0.16 -8.69
C LYS A 76 1.33 0.85 -8.22
N PHE A 77 0.77 0.47 -7.09
CA PHE A 77 -0.44 1.05 -6.51
C PHE A 77 -0.49 0.80 -5.00
N TYR A 78 -1.27 1.61 -4.28
CA TYR A 78 -1.61 1.31 -2.89
C TYR A 78 -2.85 0.40 -2.84
N TYR A 79 -2.96 -0.49 -1.85
CA TYR A 79 -4.09 -1.43 -1.79
C TYR A 79 -5.44 -0.71 -1.67
N HIS A 80 -5.49 0.40 -0.93
CA HIS A 80 -6.70 1.22 -0.82
C HIS A 80 -7.03 1.98 -2.12
N GLU A 81 -6.06 2.23 -3.00
CA GLU A 81 -6.25 2.97 -4.26
C GLU A 81 -7.12 2.18 -5.24
N ILE A 82 -6.95 0.86 -5.23
CA ILE A 82 -7.55 -0.05 -6.23
C ILE A 82 -8.92 -0.60 -5.82
N ILE A 83 -9.38 -0.30 -4.60
CA ILE A 83 -10.73 -0.69 -4.17
C ILE A 83 -11.75 0.04 -5.06
N GLY A 84 -12.66 -0.73 -5.65
CA GLY A 84 -13.63 -0.27 -6.65
C GLY A 84 -13.11 -0.25 -8.09
N PHE A 85 -11.88 -0.71 -8.34
CA PHE A 85 -11.40 -0.92 -9.71
C PHE A 85 -12.00 -2.21 -10.29
N THR A 86 -12.19 -2.24 -11.61
CA THR A 86 -12.54 -3.48 -12.32
C THR A 86 -11.28 -4.32 -12.53
N ALA A 87 -11.35 -5.61 -12.20
CA ALA A 87 -10.34 -6.58 -12.58
C ALA A 87 -10.75 -7.25 -13.91
N GLU A 88 -9.84 -7.25 -14.87
CA GLU A 88 -10.03 -7.84 -16.20
C GLU A 88 -8.85 -8.73 -16.54
N ASP A 89 -9.11 -9.98 -16.90
CA ASP A 89 -8.07 -10.92 -17.34
C ASP A 89 -7.98 -10.96 -18.86
N GLU A 90 -6.76 -11.15 -19.38
CA GLU A 90 -6.47 -11.19 -20.81
C GLU A 90 -7.23 -12.31 -21.55
N SER A 91 -7.43 -13.47 -20.90
CA SER A 91 -8.08 -14.65 -21.50
C SER A 91 -9.56 -14.74 -21.14
N PHE A 92 -9.92 -14.48 -19.88
CA PHE A 92 -11.28 -14.60 -19.37
C PHE A 92 -12.14 -13.35 -19.61
N GLY A 93 -11.52 -12.18 -19.75
CA GLY A 93 -12.19 -10.88 -19.79
C GLY A 93 -12.55 -10.38 -18.39
N LYS A 94 -13.64 -9.60 -18.28
CA LYS A 94 -14.03 -8.98 -17.01
C LYS A 94 -14.26 -10.03 -15.93
N ILE A 95 -13.51 -9.94 -14.84
CA ILE A 95 -13.63 -10.81 -13.66
C ILE A 95 -14.67 -10.25 -12.71
N GLY A 96 -14.56 -8.98 -12.34
CA GLY A 96 -15.42 -8.36 -11.33
C GLY A 96 -14.86 -7.05 -10.79
N GLU A 97 -15.38 -6.59 -9.67
CA GLU A 97 -14.92 -5.38 -8.96
C GLU A 97 -14.01 -5.77 -7.79
N ILE A 98 -12.88 -5.09 -7.64
CA ILE A 98 -11.97 -5.30 -6.51
C ILE A 98 -12.61 -4.70 -5.25
N THR A 99 -12.94 -5.54 -4.28
CA THR A 99 -13.53 -5.13 -3.01
C THR A 99 -12.51 -4.95 -1.89
N GLY A 100 -11.30 -5.52 -2.06
CA GLY A 100 -10.26 -5.46 -1.06
C GLY A 100 -8.97 -6.15 -1.48
N VAL A 101 -7.99 -6.11 -0.58
CA VAL A 101 -6.75 -6.90 -0.66
C VAL A 101 -6.59 -7.61 0.67
N ASN A 102 -6.41 -8.92 0.62
CA ASN A 102 -6.05 -9.71 1.79
C ASN A 102 -4.54 -9.85 1.86
N ASP A 103 -3.92 -9.17 2.81
CA ASP A 103 -2.48 -9.14 3.08
C ASP A 103 -2.11 -9.92 4.36
N THR A 104 -3.08 -10.59 4.98
CA THR A 104 -2.85 -11.37 6.22
C THR A 104 -2.13 -12.71 5.96
N THR A 105 -2.09 -13.14 4.71
CA THR A 105 -1.41 -14.36 4.24
C THR A 105 0.00 -14.06 3.75
N SER A 106 0.86 -15.08 3.65
CA SER A 106 2.23 -14.93 3.15
C SER A 106 2.33 -14.33 1.75
N GLN A 107 1.27 -14.43 0.96
CA GLN A 107 1.12 -13.83 -0.35
C GLN A 107 -0.19 -13.06 -0.37
N ALA A 108 -0.13 -11.78 -0.72
CA ALA A 108 -1.32 -10.94 -0.80
C ALA A 108 -2.25 -11.40 -1.93
N LEU A 109 -3.56 -11.26 -1.72
CA LEU A 109 -4.60 -11.68 -2.66
C LEU A 109 -5.52 -10.49 -2.98
N PHE A 110 -5.84 -10.30 -4.26
CA PHE A 110 -6.99 -9.50 -4.67
C PHE A 110 -8.27 -10.19 -4.22
N GLU A 111 -9.16 -9.44 -3.58
CA GLU A 111 -10.55 -9.85 -3.35
C GLU A 111 -11.43 -9.20 -4.41
N ILE A 112 -12.03 -10.02 -5.28
CA ILE A 112 -12.84 -9.55 -6.40
C ILE A 112 -14.26 -10.08 -6.25
N ASP A 113 -15.25 -9.20 -6.23
CA ASP A 113 -16.66 -9.59 -6.28
C ASP A 113 -17.12 -9.75 -7.74
N ARG A 114 -17.72 -10.90 -8.01
CA ARG A 114 -18.44 -11.18 -9.24
C ARG A 114 -19.84 -11.67 -8.89
N ASP A 115 -20.81 -10.77 -8.99
CA ASP A 115 -22.23 -11.07 -8.78
C ASP A 115 -22.48 -11.74 -7.41
N GLY A 116 -21.77 -11.30 -6.35
CA GLY A 116 -21.86 -11.85 -5.00
C GLY A 116 -20.98 -13.09 -4.75
N LYS A 117 -20.22 -13.57 -5.73
CA LYS A 117 -19.18 -14.60 -5.55
C LYS A 117 -17.82 -13.94 -5.40
N GLN A 118 -17.11 -14.28 -4.33
CA GLN A 118 -15.75 -13.82 -4.10
C GLN A 118 -14.74 -14.66 -4.89
N VAL A 119 -13.95 -14.01 -5.73
CA VAL A 119 -12.82 -14.58 -6.47
C VAL A 119 -11.53 -14.06 -5.84
N LEU A 120 -10.63 -14.97 -5.45
CA LEU A 120 -9.34 -14.63 -4.87
C LEU A 120 -8.24 -14.86 -5.90
N ILE A 121 -7.53 -13.78 -6.27
CA ILE A 121 -6.43 -13.84 -7.22
C ILE A 121 -5.13 -13.44 -6.54
N PRO A 122 -4.06 -14.25 -6.60
CA PRO A 122 -2.79 -13.87 -6.01
C PRO A 122 -2.22 -12.60 -6.65
N MET A 123 -1.85 -11.64 -5.81
CA MET A 123 -1.30 -10.36 -6.24
C MET A 123 0.21 -10.48 -6.41
N ILE A 124 0.61 -11.00 -7.57
CA ILE A 124 2.02 -11.11 -7.96
C ILE A 124 2.28 -10.28 -9.21
N ASP A 125 3.46 -9.66 -9.27
CA ASP A 125 3.87 -8.78 -10.37
C ASP A 125 3.71 -9.42 -11.74
N HIS A 126 3.94 -10.73 -11.85
CA HIS A 126 3.81 -11.47 -13.10
C HIS A 126 2.37 -11.51 -13.63
N PHE A 127 1.36 -11.45 -12.76
CA PHE A 127 -0.04 -11.42 -13.16
C PHE A 127 -0.51 -10.01 -13.52
N ILE A 128 0.09 -8.96 -12.96
CA ILE A 128 -0.34 -7.58 -13.17
C ILE A 128 0.26 -7.04 -14.47
N LYS A 129 -0.54 -7.00 -15.55
CA LYS A 129 -0.12 -6.48 -16.85
C LYS A 129 -0.14 -4.96 -16.89
N LYS A 130 -1.23 -4.36 -16.43
CA LYS A 130 -1.41 -2.90 -16.49
C LYS A 130 -2.37 -2.42 -15.41
N VAL A 131 -2.03 -1.30 -14.79
CA VAL A 131 -2.95 -0.56 -13.91
C VAL A 131 -3.38 0.73 -14.61
N ASP A 132 -4.64 0.79 -15.01
CA ASP A 132 -5.22 1.92 -15.72
C ASP A 132 -6.09 2.75 -14.76
N ARG A 133 -5.51 3.85 -14.28
CA ARG A 133 -6.15 4.75 -13.30
C ARG A 133 -7.25 5.62 -13.90
N GLU A 134 -7.21 5.85 -15.21
CA GLU A 134 -8.21 6.68 -15.89
C GLU A 134 -9.54 5.92 -16.02
N SER A 135 -9.45 4.66 -16.44
CA SER A 135 -10.60 3.75 -16.54
C SER A 135 -10.95 3.01 -15.25
N LYS A 136 -10.09 3.10 -14.22
CA LYS A 136 -10.16 2.33 -12.97
C LYS A 136 -10.19 0.81 -13.24
N THR A 137 -9.25 0.33 -14.04
CA THR A 137 -9.15 -1.09 -14.42
C THR A 137 -7.75 -1.63 -14.16
N ILE A 138 -7.68 -2.81 -13.55
CA ILE A 138 -6.46 -3.62 -13.45
C ILE A 138 -6.55 -4.75 -14.47
N PHE A 139 -5.62 -4.76 -15.42
CA PHE A 139 -5.47 -5.82 -16.39
C PHE A 139 -4.54 -6.89 -15.85
N LEU A 140 -5.05 -8.11 -15.80
CA LEU A 140 -4.40 -9.30 -15.29
C LEU A 140 -4.12 -10.28 -16.42
N ASN A 141 -3.14 -11.15 -16.21
CA ASN A 141 -2.92 -12.35 -16.99
C ASN A 141 -2.63 -13.47 -16.01
N VAL A 142 -3.69 -14.16 -15.62
CA VAL A 142 -3.62 -15.27 -14.67
C VAL A 142 -3.59 -16.61 -15.42
N PRO A 143 -3.13 -17.70 -14.79
CA PRO A 143 -3.15 -19.02 -15.40
C PRO A 143 -4.57 -19.43 -15.81
N GLU A 144 -4.69 -20.07 -16.98
CA GLU A 144 -5.95 -20.62 -17.45
C GLU A 144 -6.61 -21.52 -16.39
N GLY A 145 -7.93 -21.40 -16.27
CA GLY A 145 -8.73 -22.15 -15.31
C GLY A 145 -8.70 -21.60 -13.87
N LEU A 146 -7.79 -20.69 -13.49
CA LEU A 146 -7.73 -20.17 -12.11
C LEU A 146 -9.05 -19.49 -11.70
N ILE A 147 -9.58 -18.62 -12.56
CA ILE A 147 -10.81 -17.88 -12.30
C ILE A 147 -12.02 -18.83 -12.28
N GLU A 148 -12.03 -19.81 -13.19
CA GLU A 148 -13.13 -20.77 -13.34
C GLU A 148 -13.33 -21.65 -12.10
N MET A 149 -12.28 -21.86 -11.30
CA MET A 149 -12.39 -22.61 -10.03
C MET A 149 -13.31 -21.95 -8.99
N TYR A 150 -13.62 -20.66 -9.15
CA TYR A 150 -14.50 -19.90 -8.25
C TYR A 150 -15.93 -19.74 -8.78
N LEU A 151 -16.20 -20.14 -10.02
CA LEU A 151 -17.48 -19.94 -10.71
C LEU A 151 -18.36 -21.19 -10.64
#